data_AF-A0A3B0X1S1-F1
#
_entry.id   AF-A0A3B0X1S1-F1
#
_cell.length_a   1.000
_cell.length_b   1.000
_cell.length_c   1.000
_cell.angle_alpha   90.00
_cell.angle_beta   90.00
_cell.angle_gamma   90.00
#
_symmetry.space_group_name_H-M   'P 1'
#
loop_
_entity.id
_entity.type
_entity.pdbx_description
1 polymer ?
#
loop_
_entity_poly.entity_id
_entity_poly.type
_entity_poly.pdbx_seq_one_letter_code
_entity_poly.pdbx_strand_id
1 'polypeptide(L)'
;MSNPKEVFIIAGANGAGKTTFALNLIDNRFIKHFVNADEIAKEYWGLGEGIANIKASRTFLKTINSLEKGSESFAFETTLSGKGHLQRVKRLQEQGWK
;
A
#
# COMPACT_ATOMS: atom_id res chain seq x y z
N MET A 1 19.11 11.81 -14.68
CA MET A 1 17.68 11.51 -14.86
C MET A 1 17.18 11.03 -13.50
N SER A 2 16.16 11.66 -12.91
CA SER A 2 15.55 11.14 -11.69
C SER A 2 14.93 9.79 -12.01
N ASN A 3 15.14 8.78 -11.15
CA ASN A 3 14.41 7.52 -11.29
C ASN A 3 12.91 7.80 -11.39
N PRO A 4 12.17 7.08 -12.26
CA PRO A 4 10.72 7.18 -12.28
C PRO A 4 10.18 6.83 -10.89
N LYS A 5 9.12 7.51 -10.46
CA LYS A 5 8.45 7.19 -9.20
C LYS A 5 7.69 5.89 -9.39
N GLU A 6 7.92 4.91 -8.52
CA GLU A 6 7.35 3.56 -8.64
C GLU A 6 6.34 3.28 -7.53
N VAL A 7 5.22 2.68 -7.89
CA VAL A 7 4.22 2.16 -6.95
C VAL A 7 4.17 0.65 -7.03
N PHE A 8 4.66 -0.02 -6.00
CA PHE A 8 4.65 -1.48 -5.92
C PHE A 8 3.34 -1.98 -5.32
N ILE A 9 2.55 -2.67 -6.11
CA ILE A 9 1.30 -3.32 -5.66
C ILE A 9 1.62 -4.79 -5.35
N ILE A 10 1.64 -5.13 -4.07
CA ILE A 10 2.01 -6.48 -3.61
C ILE A 10 0.72 -7.25 -3.33
N ALA A 11 0.43 -8.24 -4.18
CA ALA A 11 -0.76 -9.08 -4.09
C ALA A 11 -0.40 -10.56 -3.98
N GLY A 12 -1.25 -11.33 -3.29
CA GLY A 12 -1.06 -12.76 -3.09
C GLY A 12 -1.78 -13.29 -1.85
N ALA A 13 -1.86 -14.61 -1.70
CA ALA A 13 -2.51 -15.27 -0.56
C ALA A 13 -1.80 -14.96 0.78
N ASN A 14 -2.50 -15.20 1.88
CA ASN A 14 -1.90 -15.13 3.22
C ASN A 14 -0.76 -16.15 3.33
N GLY A 15 0.34 -15.77 3.96
CA GLY A 15 1.52 -16.62 4.08
C GLY A 15 2.44 -16.67 2.85
N ALA A 16 2.10 -16.00 1.73
CA ALA A 16 2.92 -16.01 0.51
C ALA A 16 4.23 -15.17 0.59
N GLY A 17 4.57 -14.62 1.77
CA GLY A 17 5.79 -13.84 1.96
C GLY A 17 5.74 -12.36 1.51
N LYS A 18 4.54 -11.79 1.34
CA LYS A 18 4.34 -10.40 0.87
C LYS A 18 5.06 -9.35 1.71
N THR A 19 4.94 -9.44 3.04
CA THR A 19 5.65 -8.55 3.97
C THR A 19 7.15 -8.71 3.85
N THR A 20 7.65 -9.94 3.76
CA THR A 20 9.09 -10.21 3.57
C THR A 20 9.60 -9.60 2.27
N PHE A 21 8.85 -9.74 1.18
CA PHE A 21 9.20 -9.09 -0.09
C PHE A 21 9.22 -7.55 0.04
N ALA A 22 8.22 -6.96 0.69
CA ALA A 22 8.16 -5.52 0.92
C ALA A 22 9.34 -4.99 1.76
N LEU A 23 9.74 -5.72 2.81
CA LEU A 23 10.90 -5.38 3.62
C LEU A 23 12.20 -5.42 2.80
N ASN A 24 12.37 -6.44 1.94
CA ASN A 24 13.50 -6.47 1.02
C ASN A 24 13.54 -5.25 0.09
N LEU A 25 12.39 -4.74 -0.38
CA LEU A 25 12.35 -3.52 -1.18
C LEU A 25 12.81 -2.28 -0.39
N ILE A 26 12.50 -2.21 0.91
CA ILE A 26 12.97 -1.14 1.81
C ILE A 26 14.48 -1.27 2.04
N ASP A 27 14.96 -2.46 2.37
CA ASP A 27 16.38 -2.73 2.65
C ASP A 27 17.27 -2.40 1.44
N ASN A 28 16.78 -2.70 0.24
CA ASN A 28 17.45 -2.36 -1.02
C ASN A 28 17.14 -0.93 -1.51
N ARG A 29 16.41 -0.11 -0.73
CA ARG A 29 16.10 1.29 -1.01
C ARG A 29 15.29 1.55 -2.29
N PHE A 30 14.54 0.55 -2.77
CA PHE A 30 13.60 0.72 -3.88
C PHE A 30 12.38 1.54 -3.47
N ILE A 31 11.94 1.36 -2.22
CA ILE A 31 10.82 2.10 -1.62
C ILE A 31 11.22 2.64 -0.25
N LYS A 32 10.51 3.67 0.20
CA LYS A 32 10.62 4.15 1.59
C LYS A 32 9.46 3.75 2.48
N HIS A 33 8.30 3.50 1.89
CA HIS A 33 7.05 3.26 2.62
C HIS A 33 6.41 1.98 2.15
N PHE A 34 5.96 1.16 3.08
CA PHE A 34 5.10 0.01 2.83
C PHE A 34 3.82 0.13 3.65
N VAL A 35 2.66 0.01 3.01
CA VAL A 35 1.35 0.14 3.66
C VAL A 35 0.61 -1.20 3.62
N ASN A 36 0.25 -1.73 4.79
CA ASN A 36 -0.52 -2.97 4.93
C ASN A 36 -1.74 -2.72 5.84
N ALA A 37 -2.95 -3.07 5.37
CA ALA A 37 -4.19 -2.84 6.09
C ALA A 37 -4.32 -3.70 7.36
N ASP A 38 -3.82 -4.93 7.36
CA ASP A 38 -3.86 -5.84 8.50
C ASP A 38 -2.97 -5.33 9.63
N GLU A 39 -1.78 -4.80 9.31
CA GLU A 39 -0.89 -4.17 10.29
C GLU A 39 -1.54 -2.93 10.91
N ILE A 40 -2.21 -2.09 10.11
CA ILE A 40 -2.96 -0.94 10.61
C ILE A 40 -4.13 -1.38 11.51
N ALA A 41 -4.81 -2.49 11.19
CA ALA A 41 -5.92 -2.99 12.00
C ALA A 41 -5.49 -3.38 13.42
N LYS A 42 -4.23 -3.80 13.61
CA LYS A 42 -3.68 -4.13 14.92
C LYS A 42 -3.70 -2.94 15.89
N GLU A 43 -3.52 -1.72 15.36
CA GLU A 43 -3.60 -0.48 16.14
C GLU A 43 -5.00 -0.21 16.70
N TYR A 44 -6.05 -0.83 16.13
CA TYR A 44 -7.44 -0.60 16.49
C TYR A 44 -8.12 -1.80 17.18
N TRP A 45 -7.40 -2.89 17.47
CA TRP A 45 -7.98 -4.12 18.03
C TRP A 45 -8.77 -3.92 19.33
N GLY A 46 -8.39 -2.94 20.16
CA GLY A 46 -9.14 -2.60 21.38
C GLY A 46 -10.58 -2.11 21.15
N LEU A 47 -10.97 -1.86 19.89
CA LEU A 47 -12.31 -1.39 19.52
C LEU A 47 -13.20 -2.50 18.92
N GLY A 48 -12.70 -3.73 18.83
CA GLY A 48 -13.39 -4.85 18.19
C GLY A 48 -13.15 -4.93 16.67
N GLU A 49 -13.21 -6.14 16.13
CA GLU A 49 -12.78 -6.48 14.76
C GLU A 49 -13.48 -5.64 13.68
N GLY A 50 -14.81 -5.51 13.73
CA GLY A 50 -15.56 -4.74 12.76
C GLY A 50 -15.16 -3.26 12.72
N ILE A 51 -14.95 -2.64 13.88
CA ILE A 51 -14.51 -1.24 13.99
C ILE A 51 -13.05 -1.10 13.54
N ALA A 52 -12.20 -2.05 13.93
CA ALA A 52 -10.79 -2.07 13.54
C ALA A 52 -10.64 -2.11 12.02
N ASN A 53 -11.37 -3.00 11.34
CA ASN A 53 -11.34 -3.15 9.88
C ASN A 53 -11.80 -1.87 9.16
N ILE A 54 -12.85 -1.22 9.65
CA ILE A 54 -13.35 0.04 9.07
C ILE A 54 -12.33 1.16 9.24
N LYS A 55 -11.75 1.30 10.44
CA LYS A 55 -10.73 2.33 10.70
C LYS A 55 -9.46 2.08 9.89
N ALA A 56 -9.00 0.83 9.85
CA ALA A 56 -7.83 0.44 9.07
C ALA A 56 -7.99 0.72 7.58
N SER A 57 -9.15 0.37 7.00
CA SER A 57 -9.46 0.65 5.60
C SER A 57 -9.39 2.15 5.28
N ARG A 58 -9.92 3.01 6.17
CA ARG A 58 -9.87 4.47 6.00
C ARG A 58 -8.45 5.00 6.13
N THR A 59 -7.70 4.54 7.12
CA THR A 59 -6.30 4.94 7.34
C THR A 59 -5.43 4.51 6.16
N PHE A 60 -5.54 3.26 5.71
CA PHE A 60 -4.86 2.72 4.54
C PHE A 60 -5.07 3.59 3.28
N LEU A 61 -6.33 3.90 2.95
CA LEU A 61 -6.63 4.74 1.78
C LEU A 61 -6.08 6.16 1.92
N LYS A 62 -6.18 6.76 3.11
CA LYS A 62 -5.62 8.10 3.39
C LYS A 62 -4.11 8.11 3.24
N THR A 63 -3.40 7.12 3.79
CA THR A 63 -1.95 7.00 3.70
C THR A 63 -1.50 6.89 2.25
N ILE A 64 -2.11 5.99 1.46
CA ILE A 64 -1.77 5.87 0.04
C ILE A 64 -2.05 7.18 -0.70
N ASN A 65 -3.22 7.81 -0.51
CA ASN A 65 -3.53 9.09 -1.16
C ASN A 65 -2.52 10.20 -0.78
N SER A 66 -1.91 10.13 0.41
CA SER A 66 -0.84 11.05 0.81
C SER A 66 0.47 10.74 0.08
N LEU A 67 0.82 9.46 -0.04
CA LEU A 67 2.03 9.00 -0.73
C LEU A 67 1.99 9.30 -2.23
N GLU A 68 0.82 9.14 -2.87
CA GLU A 68 0.61 9.47 -4.29
C GLU A 68 0.86 10.95 -4.61
N LYS A 69 0.62 11.85 -3.64
CA LYS A 69 0.93 13.29 -3.77
C LYS A 69 2.41 13.59 -3.58
N GLY A 70 3.16 12.64 -3.02
CA GLY A 70 4.58 12.75 -2.78
C GLY A 70 5.44 12.51 -4.02
N SER A 71 6.74 12.41 -3.79
CA SER A 71 7.73 12.10 -4.82
C SER A 71 8.53 10.83 -4.55
N GLU A 72 8.13 10.05 -3.54
CA GLU A 72 8.86 8.88 -3.08
C GLU A 72 8.16 7.60 -3.53
N SER A 73 8.94 6.64 -4.03
CA SER A 73 8.43 5.30 -4.33
C SER A 73 7.94 4.60 -3.07
N PHE A 74 6.82 3.89 -3.20
CA PHE A 74 6.17 3.20 -2.09
C PHE A 74 5.54 1.88 -2.55
N ALA A 75 5.25 1.02 -1.58
CA ALA A 75 4.50 -0.21 -1.79
C ALA A 75 3.23 -0.23 -0.95
N PHE A 76 2.23 -0.95 -1.42
CA PHE A 76 1.09 -1.33 -0.58
C PHE A 76 0.63 -2.74 -0.86
N GLU A 77 0.13 -3.39 0.18
CA GLU A 77 -0.46 -4.72 0.10
C GLU A 77 -1.96 -4.64 -0.24
N THR A 78 -2.43 -5.51 -1.12
CA THR A 78 -3.87 -5.63 -1.43
C THR A 78 -4.21 -7.03 -1.90
N THR A 79 -5.46 -7.43 -1.70
CA THR A 79 -6.03 -8.67 -2.26
C THR A 79 -6.67 -8.44 -3.64
N LEU A 80 -6.69 -7.19 -4.14
CA LEU A 80 -7.37 -6.79 -5.37
C LEU A 80 -8.87 -7.16 -5.43
N SER A 81 -9.51 -7.32 -4.27
CA SER A 81 -10.91 -7.76 -4.15
C SER A 81 -11.95 -6.74 -4.66
N GLY A 82 -11.54 -5.53 -5.04
CA GLY A 82 -12.41 -4.48 -5.57
C GLY A 82 -11.82 -3.70 -6.75
N LYS A 83 -12.70 -3.12 -7.59
CA LYS A 83 -12.33 -2.36 -8.79
C LYS A 83 -11.61 -1.02 -8.52
N GLY A 84 -11.60 -0.55 -7.27
CA GLY A 84 -11.00 0.74 -6.90
C GLY A 84 -9.51 0.84 -7.19
N HIS A 85 -8.76 -0.26 -7.07
CA HIS A 85 -7.33 -0.28 -7.39
C HIS A 85 -7.06 -0.09 -8.88
N LEU A 86 -7.92 -0.60 -9.77
CA LEU A 86 -7.75 -0.42 -11.21
C LEU A 86 -7.87 1.05 -11.64
N GLN A 87 -8.84 1.78 -11.07
CA GLN A 87 -8.99 3.21 -11.32
C GLN A 87 -7.80 4.00 -10.77
N ARG A 88 -7.29 3.63 -9.59
CA ARG A 88 -6.08 4.20 -9.01
C ARG A 88 -4.85 3.99 -9.92
N VAL A 89 -4.63 2.78 -10.43
CA VAL A 89 -3.51 2.48 -11.33
C VAL A 89 -3.54 3.37 -12.57
N LYS A 90 -4.70 3.50 -13.22
CA LYS A 90 -4.86 4.36 -14.39
C LYS A 90 -4.49 5.82 -14.09
N ARG A 91 -5.02 6.36 -12.99
CA ARG A 91 -4.71 7.73 -12.53
C ARG A 91 -3.21 7.92 -12.26
N LEU A 92 -2.55 6.93 -11.65
CA LEU A 92 -1.12 7.01 -11.34
C LEU A 92 -0.26 7.00 -12.61
N GLN A 93 -0.62 6.17 -13.58
CA GLN A 93 0.05 6.14 -14.89
C GLN A 93 -0.10 7.47 -15.64
N GLU A 94 -1.28 8.09 -15.61
CA GLU A 94 -1.51 9.44 -16.16
C GLU A 94 -0.65 10.51 -15.46
N GLN A 95 -0.29 10.29 -14.20
CA GLN A 95 0.58 11.17 -13.41
C GLN A 95 2.09 10.84 -13.57
N GLY A 96 2.44 9.88 -14.43
CA GLY A 96 3.83 9.51 -14.71
C GLY A 96 4.46 8.57 -13.68
N TRP A 97 3.67 7.98 -12.79
CA TRP A 97 4.12 6.86 -11.96
C TRP A 97 4.25 5.59 -12.80
N LYS A 98 5.17 4.72 -12.38
CA LYS A 98 5.32 3.37 -12.90
C LYS A 98 4.76 2.35 -11.93
#